data_AF-A0A5N6SSL5-F1
#
_entry.id   AF-A0A5N6SSL5-F1
#
_cell.length_a   1.000
_cell.length_b   1.000
_cell.length_c   1.000
_cell.angle_alpha   90.00
_cell.angle_beta   90.00
_cell.angle_gamma   90.00
#
_symmetry.space_group_name_H-M   'P 1'
#
loop_
_entity.id
_entity.type
_entity.pdbx_description
1 polymer ?
#
loop_
_entity_poly.entity_id
_entity_poly.type
_entity_poly.pdbx_seq_one_letter_code
_entity_poly.pdbx_strand_id
1 'polypeptide(L)'
;MEASLMVTSLVSDDSSPDYPGSIKRGAGVMGLKNVRHPILAAKESLLRTGSRVNGSEDGGSMHPQLVAPYVEMKAREWGLEFMPDEWFWTQRRWDEHLRGLREEPEPVSFSQGTVGCVCLDMWGGVAVATSTGGRTNKWPGRIGDTPTLGSGFWAEGWDVQCNTVEDGEEGEGGGLLDAVLGGCLSFFNSRERSRGYASLPMDVPLERGLGEKMVMCSSPENRVKRRAVAVSGTGNGDSFLRVAAARTACAMVRFSERTPTLADAVSAVAGPGGELQRSAGGRWGVTGEGEGGIIGIEAEVEVDKDTGVPVSGVGLGRGKVVFDFNCGGMWRTWVEEDGNGNDMENVMVFREPY
;
A
#
# COMPACT_ATOMS: atom_id res chain seq x y z
N MET A 1 4.68 -11.46 -16.00
CA MET A 1 5.03 -10.27 -15.22
C MET A 1 3.78 -9.55 -14.79
N GLU A 2 3.86 -8.85 -13.67
CA GLU A 2 2.76 -8.14 -13.03
C GLU A 2 3.29 -6.80 -12.48
N ALA A 3 2.45 -5.77 -12.44
CA ALA A 3 2.80 -4.48 -11.85
C ALA A 3 1.58 -3.72 -11.35
N SER A 4 1.81 -2.76 -10.47
CA SER A 4 0.80 -1.90 -9.89
C SER A 4 1.33 -0.52 -9.57
N LEU A 5 0.42 0.45 -9.57
CA LEU A 5 0.66 1.82 -9.18
C LEU A 5 -0.56 2.35 -8.42
N MET A 6 -0.36 3.05 -7.30
CA MET A 6 -1.42 3.75 -6.58
C MET A 6 -0.92 5.13 -6.15
N VAL A 7 -1.81 6.11 -6.20
CA VAL A 7 -1.53 7.50 -5.84
C VAL A 7 -2.59 8.03 -4.88
N THR A 8 -2.19 8.95 -4.02
CA THR A 8 -3.04 9.75 -3.13
C THR A 8 -2.31 11.06 -2.79
N SER A 9 -2.94 11.93 -2.01
CA SER A 9 -2.36 13.23 -1.64
C SER A 9 -2.68 13.59 -0.19
N LEU A 10 -1.77 14.33 0.44
CA LEU A 10 -1.99 15.06 1.69
C LEU A 10 -2.84 16.32 1.50
N VAL A 11 -3.11 16.74 0.27
CA VAL A 11 -3.87 17.95 -0.04
C VAL A 11 -5.15 17.56 -0.80
N SER A 12 -6.28 18.16 -0.45
CA SER A 12 -7.60 17.80 -1.00
C SER A 12 -7.80 18.34 -2.41
N ASP A 13 -8.64 17.63 -3.16
CA ASP A 13 -9.05 17.95 -4.54
C ASP A 13 -9.47 19.42 -4.72
N ASP A 14 -10.17 20.01 -3.76
CA ASP A 14 -10.75 21.36 -3.88
C ASP A 14 -9.73 22.50 -3.72
N SER A 15 -8.53 22.20 -3.21
CA SER A 15 -7.53 23.22 -2.86
C SER A 15 -6.67 23.67 -4.05
N SER A 16 -6.56 22.84 -5.11
CA SER A 16 -5.83 23.17 -6.33
C SER A 16 -6.28 22.27 -7.50
N PRO A 17 -7.17 22.75 -8.39
CA PRO A 17 -7.63 21.98 -9.55
C PRO A 17 -6.51 21.65 -10.55
N ASP A 18 -5.36 22.33 -10.43
CA ASP A 18 -4.18 22.12 -11.27
C ASP A 18 -3.19 21.10 -10.67
N TYR A 19 -3.46 20.50 -9.50
CA TYR A 19 -2.56 19.53 -8.87
C TYR A 19 -2.79 18.09 -9.38
N PRO A 20 -1.88 17.51 -10.19
CA PRO A 20 -2.02 16.16 -10.72
C PRO A 20 -1.72 15.12 -9.62
N GLY A 21 -2.73 14.60 -8.95
CA GLY A 21 -2.56 13.51 -7.97
C GLY A 21 -3.47 13.54 -6.75
N SER A 22 -4.39 14.50 -6.69
CA SER A 22 -5.31 14.66 -5.57
C SER A 22 -6.30 13.48 -5.43
N ILE A 23 -6.71 12.88 -6.56
CA ILE A 23 -7.66 11.77 -6.57
C ILE A 23 -6.96 10.45 -6.24
N LYS A 24 -7.41 9.80 -5.15
CA LYS A 24 -7.00 8.43 -4.80
C LYS A 24 -7.34 7.46 -5.93
N ARG A 25 -6.33 6.93 -6.61
CA ARG A 25 -6.51 5.98 -7.73
C ARG A 25 -5.44 4.90 -7.69
N GLY A 26 -5.82 3.70 -8.11
CA GLY A 26 -4.92 2.57 -8.25
C GLY A 26 -5.14 1.82 -9.56
N ALA A 27 -4.06 1.29 -10.11
CA ALA A 27 -4.05 0.48 -11.31
C ALA A 27 -3.15 -0.75 -11.12
N GLY A 28 -3.58 -1.90 -11.63
CA GLY A 28 -2.84 -3.16 -11.63
C GLY A 28 -2.89 -3.80 -13.02
N VAL A 29 -1.75 -4.30 -13.49
CA VAL A 29 -1.63 -5.00 -14.77
C VAL A 29 -1.03 -6.38 -14.55
N MET A 30 -1.64 -7.38 -15.18
CA MET A 30 -1.42 -8.79 -14.84
C MET A 30 -1.12 -9.63 -16.08
N GLY A 31 -0.27 -10.64 -15.93
CA GLY A 31 -0.03 -11.65 -16.96
C GLY A 31 0.78 -11.16 -18.17
N LEU A 32 1.47 -10.02 -18.06
CA LEU A 32 2.30 -9.47 -19.14
C LEU A 32 3.47 -10.40 -19.48
N LYS A 33 3.80 -10.55 -20.76
CA LYS A 33 4.93 -11.35 -21.25
C LYS A 33 6.02 -10.52 -21.88
N ASN A 34 5.67 -9.65 -22.82
CA ASN A 34 6.67 -9.00 -23.67
C ASN A 34 6.80 -7.49 -23.45
N VAL A 35 6.04 -6.90 -22.52
CA VAL A 35 6.20 -5.47 -22.17
C VAL A 35 7.50 -5.30 -21.37
N ARG A 36 8.46 -4.52 -21.87
CA ARG A 36 9.78 -4.33 -21.22
C ARG A 36 9.66 -3.81 -19.79
N HIS A 37 8.76 -2.85 -19.59
CA HIS A 37 8.55 -2.19 -18.30
C HIS A 37 7.08 -2.31 -17.87
N PRO A 38 6.69 -3.40 -17.18
CA PRO A 38 5.34 -3.61 -16.66
C PRO A 38 4.79 -2.42 -15.87
N ILE A 39 5.65 -1.72 -15.10
CA ILE A 39 5.24 -0.56 -14.32
C ILE A 39 4.78 0.62 -15.17
N LEU A 40 5.32 0.79 -16.38
CA LEU A 40 4.86 1.82 -17.32
C LEU A 40 3.48 1.48 -17.88
N ALA A 41 3.16 0.19 -18.08
CA ALA A 41 1.80 -0.21 -18.44
C ALA A 41 0.80 0.07 -17.31
N ALA A 42 1.19 -0.16 -16.04
CA ALA A 42 0.37 0.24 -14.89
C ALA A 42 0.19 1.76 -14.82
N LYS A 43 1.25 2.54 -15.08
CA LYS A 43 1.20 4.01 -15.15
C LYS A 43 0.25 4.50 -16.24
N GLU A 44 0.37 4.00 -17.46
CA GLU A 44 -0.53 4.40 -18.56
C GLU A 44 -1.99 4.01 -18.26
N SER A 45 -2.22 2.84 -17.68
CA SER A 45 -3.56 2.41 -17.23
C SER A 45 -4.13 3.31 -16.14
N LEU A 46 -3.29 3.86 -15.26
CA LEU A 46 -3.70 4.82 -14.24
C LEU A 46 -4.00 6.20 -14.86
N LEU A 47 -3.12 6.70 -15.73
CA LEU A 47 -3.25 8.06 -16.26
C LEU A 47 -4.37 8.20 -17.28
N ARG A 48 -4.67 7.15 -18.06
CA ARG A 48 -5.65 7.20 -19.14
C ARG A 48 -7.05 6.89 -18.63
N THR A 49 -7.95 7.86 -18.77
CA THR A 49 -9.30 7.82 -18.20
C THR A 49 -10.39 7.42 -19.21
N GLY A 50 -10.02 7.25 -20.48
CA GLY A 50 -10.96 7.06 -21.58
C GLY A 50 -11.44 8.38 -22.20
N SER A 51 -11.24 9.52 -21.53
CA SER A 51 -11.71 10.82 -21.99
C SER A 51 -10.73 11.95 -21.64
N ARG A 52 -10.33 12.73 -22.64
CA ARG A 52 -9.59 13.97 -22.44
C ARG A 52 -10.55 15.15 -22.23
N VAL A 53 -10.04 16.23 -21.64
CA VAL A 53 -10.77 17.50 -21.44
C VAL A 53 -11.32 18.07 -22.75
N ASN A 54 -10.62 17.84 -23.87
CA ASN A 54 -11.04 18.28 -25.21
C ASN A 54 -12.06 17.33 -25.89
N GLY A 55 -12.57 16.32 -25.18
CA GLY A 55 -13.56 15.37 -25.70
C GLY A 55 -13.00 14.24 -26.58
N SER A 56 -11.68 14.17 -26.79
CA SER A 56 -11.06 13.04 -27.50
C SER A 56 -10.74 11.87 -26.57
N GLU A 57 -10.77 10.65 -27.08
CA GLU A 57 -10.39 9.46 -26.32
C GLU A 57 -8.87 9.40 -26.12
N ASP A 58 -8.41 9.11 -24.90
CA ASP A 58 -6.99 8.84 -24.61
C ASP A 58 -6.64 7.34 -24.67
N GLY A 59 -7.60 6.49 -25.03
CA GLY A 59 -7.44 5.05 -25.14
C GLY A 59 -7.38 4.31 -23.79
N GLY A 60 -7.75 4.95 -22.68
CA GLY A 60 -7.93 4.33 -21.37
C GLY A 60 -9.36 3.89 -21.07
N SER A 61 -9.61 3.47 -19.83
CA SER A 61 -10.94 2.97 -19.41
C SER A 61 -11.27 3.17 -17.93
N MET A 62 -10.42 3.87 -17.16
CA MET A 62 -10.51 3.99 -15.69
C MET A 62 -10.54 2.66 -14.93
N HIS A 63 -10.33 1.52 -15.59
CA HIS A 63 -10.40 0.22 -14.93
C HIS A 63 -9.17 0.02 -14.02
N PRO A 64 -9.39 -0.37 -12.76
CA PRO A 64 -8.31 -0.47 -11.78
C PRO A 64 -7.43 -1.71 -11.99
N GLN A 65 -7.92 -2.74 -12.69
CA GLN A 65 -7.15 -3.95 -12.93
C GLN A 65 -7.41 -4.48 -14.33
N LEU A 66 -6.32 -4.71 -15.08
CA LEU A 66 -6.36 -5.25 -16.44
C LEU A 66 -5.43 -6.46 -16.56
N VAL A 67 -5.84 -7.43 -17.36
CA VAL A 67 -5.11 -8.69 -17.58
C VAL A 67 -4.74 -8.86 -19.06
N ALA A 68 -3.62 -9.53 -19.31
CA ALA A 68 -3.22 -9.96 -20.65
C ALA A 68 -4.24 -10.97 -21.23
N PRO A 69 -4.45 -11.00 -22.55
CA PRO A 69 -3.72 -10.25 -23.58
C PRO A 69 -4.23 -8.81 -23.80
N TYR A 70 -5.38 -8.43 -23.23
CA TYR A 70 -6.02 -7.15 -23.53
C TYR A 70 -5.14 -5.94 -23.17
N VAL A 71 -4.57 -5.93 -21.97
CA VAL A 71 -3.68 -4.84 -21.55
C VAL A 71 -2.40 -4.77 -22.40
N GLU A 72 -1.97 -5.87 -23.01
CA GLU A 72 -0.82 -5.86 -23.92
C GLU A 72 -1.18 -5.26 -25.27
N MET A 73 -2.41 -5.47 -25.76
CA MET A 73 -2.91 -4.76 -26.94
C MET A 73 -2.90 -3.25 -26.67
N LYS A 74 -3.42 -2.84 -25.51
CA LYS A 74 -3.40 -1.44 -25.08
C LYS A 74 -1.98 -0.89 -24.90
N ALA A 75 -1.07 -1.65 -24.31
CA ALA A 75 0.33 -1.26 -24.19
C ALA A 75 0.98 -0.97 -25.56
N ARG A 76 0.63 -1.73 -26.61
CA ARG A 76 1.09 -1.45 -27.99
C ARG A 76 0.47 -0.16 -28.54
N GLU A 77 -0.83 0.04 -28.35
CA GLU A 77 -1.52 1.28 -28.74
C GLU A 77 -0.95 2.51 -28.02
N TRP A 78 -0.53 2.36 -26.77
CA TRP A 78 0.11 3.40 -25.97
C TRP A 78 1.60 3.62 -26.30
N GLY A 79 2.16 2.84 -27.24
CA GLY A 79 3.54 2.98 -27.69
C GLY A 79 4.59 2.45 -26.70
N LEU A 80 4.22 1.53 -25.81
CA LEU A 80 5.16 0.91 -24.90
C LEU A 80 6.08 -0.06 -25.63
N GLU A 81 7.31 -0.18 -25.14
CA GLU A 81 8.33 -1.03 -25.73
C GLU A 81 8.10 -2.52 -25.43
N PHE A 82 8.18 -3.34 -26.48
CA PHE A 82 8.09 -4.79 -26.39
C PHE A 82 9.44 -5.45 -26.67
N MET A 83 9.80 -6.44 -25.87
CA MET A 83 11.04 -7.19 -25.99
C MET A 83 10.75 -8.67 -26.27
N PRO A 84 11.64 -9.34 -27.03
CA PRO A 84 11.54 -10.78 -27.25
C PRO A 84 11.79 -11.56 -25.95
N ASP A 85 11.38 -12.82 -25.89
CA ASP A 85 11.43 -13.63 -24.65
C ASP A 85 12.87 -13.77 -24.10
N GLU A 86 13.87 -13.82 -25.00
CA GLU A 86 15.29 -13.92 -24.67
C GLU A 86 15.80 -12.73 -23.86
N TRP A 87 15.16 -11.56 -23.98
CA TRP A 87 15.50 -10.38 -23.18
C TRP A 87 15.25 -10.58 -21.69
N PHE A 88 14.21 -11.33 -21.34
CA PHE A 88 13.81 -11.58 -19.95
C PHE A 88 14.51 -12.82 -19.37
N TRP A 89 15.18 -13.61 -20.21
CA TRP A 89 15.92 -14.78 -19.79
C TRP A 89 17.23 -14.38 -19.11
N THR A 90 17.56 -15.06 -18.00
CA THR A 90 18.88 -14.95 -17.37
C THR A 90 19.31 -16.32 -16.89
N GLN A 91 20.61 -16.63 -17.00
CA GLN A 91 21.17 -17.90 -16.54
C GLN A 91 20.83 -18.15 -15.07
N ARG A 92 20.95 -17.14 -14.21
CA ARG A 92 20.65 -17.25 -12.77
C ARG A 92 19.22 -17.73 -12.50
N ARG A 93 18.21 -17.13 -13.15
CA ARG A 93 16.80 -17.54 -12.97
C ARG A 93 16.51 -18.89 -13.61
N TRP A 94 17.22 -19.23 -14.68
CA TRP A 94 17.14 -20.56 -15.30
C TRP A 94 17.68 -21.66 -14.37
N ASP A 95 18.79 -21.41 -13.69
CA ASP A 95 19.35 -22.36 -12.73
C ASP A 95 18.42 -22.54 -11.51
N GLU A 96 17.80 -21.45 -11.03
CA GLU A 96 16.73 -21.50 -10.00
C GLU A 96 15.54 -22.36 -10.46
N HIS A 97 15.10 -22.20 -11.72
CA HIS A 97 14.03 -23.02 -12.33
C HIS A 97 14.39 -24.51 -12.29
N LEU A 98 15.60 -24.86 -12.74
CA LEU A 98 16.09 -26.24 -12.78
C LEU A 98 16.23 -26.86 -11.38
N ARG A 99 16.73 -26.13 -10.39
CA ARG A 99 16.80 -26.61 -9.00
C ARG A 99 15.42 -26.88 -8.43
N GLY A 100 14.47 -25.97 -8.65
CA GLY A 100 13.09 -26.14 -8.20
C GLY A 100 12.40 -27.36 -8.83
N LEU A 101 12.75 -27.75 -10.06
CA LEU A 101 12.25 -28.98 -10.69
C LEU A 101 12.89 -30.26 -10.12
N ARG A 102 14.08 -30.14 -9.53
CA ARG A 102 14.81 -31.25 -8.89
C ARG A 102 14.53 -31.36 -7.39
N GLU A 103 13.69 -30.47 -6.85
CA GLU A 103 13.37 -30.40 -5.41
C GLU A 103 14.61 -30.18 -4.53
N GLU A 104 15.63 -29.50 -5.07
CA GLU A 104 16.83 -29.14 -4.31
C GLU A 104 16.53 -28.00 -3.32
N PRO A 105 17.07 -28.05 -2.07
CA PRO A 105 16.83 -27.02 -1.08
C PRO A 105 17.49 -25.69 -1.50
N GLU A 106 16.74 -24.60 -1.39
CA GLU A 106 17.27 -23.26 -1.63
C GLU A 106 18.14 -22.80 -0.44
N PRO A 107 19.38 -22.34 -0.67
CA PRO A 107 20.36 -22.12 0.40
C PRO A 107 20.02 -20.95 1.33
N VAL A 108 19.27 -19.93 0.87
CA VAL A 108 18.76 -18.81 1.68
C VAL A 108 17.45 -18.29 1.07
N SER A 109 16.37 -18.24 1.87
CA SER A 109 15.10 -17.63 1.45
C SER A 109 15.16 -16.10 1.59
N PHE A 110 15.42 -15.41 0.49
CA PHE A 110 15.17 -13.97 0.37
C PHE A 110 13.77 -13.75 -0.21
N SER A 111 13.14 -12.59 0.06
CA SER A 111 11.89 -12.22 -0.62
C SER A 111 12.11 -12.19 -2.14
N GLN A 112 11.66 -13.22 -2.86
CA GLN A 112 12.07 -13.45 -4.24
C GLN A 112 11.26 -12.60 -5.23
N GLY A 113 11.94 -11.80 -6.05
CA GLY A 113 11.48 -11.43 -7.40
C GLY A 113 10.55 -10.23 -7.54
N THR A 114 10.17 -9.58 -6.44
CA THR A 114 9.36 -8.35 -6.44
C THR A 114 10.22 -7.15 -6.08
N VAL A 115 9.97 -6.03 -6.77
CA VAL A 115 10.55 -4.71 -6.47
C VAL A 115 9.43 -3.72 -6.18
N GLY A 116 9.68 -2.80 -5.26
CA GLY A 116 8.71 -1.82 -4.79
C GLY A 116 9.36 -0.47 -4.56
N CYS A 117 8.58 0.60 -4.73
CA CYS A 117 9.02 1.97 -4.47
C CYS A 117 7.84 2.77 -3.91
N VAL A 118 8.10 3.55 -2.87
CA VAL A 118 7.15 4.49 -2.27
C VAL A 118 7.81 5.86 -2.25
N CYS A 119 7.10 6.88 -2.74
CA CYS A 119 7.59 8.25 -2.83
C CYS A 119 6.58 9.23 -2.24
N LEU A 120 7.11 10.26 -1.59
CA LEU A 120 6.41 11.48 -1.21
C LEU A 120 7.08 12.64 -1.94
N ASP A 121 6.32 13.45 -2.66
CA ASP A 121 6.85 14.63 -3.34
C ASP A 121 6.72 15.91 -2.51
N MET A 122 7.35 17.00 -2.96
CA MET A 122 7.35 18.29 -2.27
C MET A 122 5.98 18.97 -2.18
N TRP A 123 4.99 18.47 -2.91
CA TRP A 123 3.63 18.99 -2.94
C TRP A 123 2.65 18.13 -2.12
N GLY A 124 3.14 17.08 -1.46
CA GLY A 124 2.34 16.19 -0.62
C GLY A 124 1.66 15.05 -1.39
N GLY A 125 2.02 14.83 -2.66
CA GLY A 125 1.63 13.67 -3.44
C GLY A 125 2.37 12.43 -2.94
N VAL A 126 1.61 11.35 -2.73
CA VAL A 126 2.15 10.07 -2.30
C VAL A 126 1.84 9.03 -3.37
N ALA A 127 2.88 8.33 -3.83
CA ALA A 127 2.77 7.28 -4.83
C ALA A 127 3.45 6.00 -4.36
N VAL A 128 2.85 4.86 -4.71
CA VAL A 128 3.47 3.54 -4.57
C VAL A 128 3.42 2.77 -5.87
N ALA A 129 4.53 2.15 -6.22
CA ALA A 129 4.72 1.30 -7.38
C ALA A 129 5.28 -0.05 -6.95
N THR A 130 4.71 -1.15 -7.46
CA THR A 130 5.23 -2.51 -7.23
C THR A 130 5.28 -3.29 -8.54
N SER A 131 6.34 -4.05 -8.80
CA SER A 131 6.45 -4.91 -9.99
C SER A 131 7.15 -6.22 -9.71
N THR A 132 6.72 -7.28 -10.38
CA THR A 132 7.25 -8.63 -10.17
C THR A 132 7.25 -9.48 -11.44
N GLY A 133 8.23 -10.38 -11.53
CA GLY A 133 8.19 -11.52 -12.45
C GLY A 133 7.20 -12.61 -12.00
N GLY A 134 6.87 -12.61 -10.70
CA GLY A 134 6.18 -13.68 -9.99
C GLY A 134 7.17 -14.71 -9.43
N ARG A 135 6.62 -15.83 -8.98
CA ARG A 135 7.39 -16.95 -8.41
C ARG A 135 8.00 -17.83 -9.51
N THR A 136 9.23 -18.26 -9.33
CA THR A 136 9.86 -19.32 -10.15
C THR A 136 9.00 -20.60 -10.09
N ASN A 137 8.83 -21.29 -11.21
CA ASN A 137 7.98 -22.49 -11.33
C ASN A 137 6.51 -22.28 -10.98
N LYS A 138 6.00 -21.03 -11.07
CA LYS A 138 4.56 -20.78 -10.90
C LYS A 138 3.74 -21.46 -12.01
N TRP A 139 2.54 -21.88 -11.66
CA TRP A 139 1.54 -22.27 -12.66
C TRP A 139 1.24 -21.11 -13.61
N PRO A 140 1.17 -21.34 -14.93
CA PRO A 140 0.68 -20.35 -15.87
C PRO A 140 -0.70 -19.84 -15.45
N GLY A 141 -0.88 -18.52 -15.40
CA GLY A 141 -2.11 -17.88 -14.91
C GLY A 141 -2.14 -17.59 -13.41
N ARG A 142 -1.15 -18.03 -12.61
CA ARG A 142 -1.05 -17.60 -11.20
C ARG A 142 -0.71 -16.11 -11.12
N ILE A 143 -1.55 -15.38 -10.38
CA ILE A 143 -1.42 -13.95 -10.07
C ILE A 143 -1.07 -13.81 -8.59
N GLY A 144 -0.09 -12.97 -8.27
CA GLY A 144 0.34 -12.71 -6.90
C GLY A 144 -0.36 -11.52 -6.24
N ASP A 145 0.24 -11.07 -5.15
CA ASP A 145 -0.13 -9.87 -4.39
C ASP A 145 0.21 -8.58 -5.13
N THR A 146 1.31 -8.55 -5.89
CA THR A 146 1.86 -7.35 -6.52
C THR A 146 0.83 -6.54 -7.33
N PRO A 147 0.05 -7.12 -8.26
CA PRO A 147 -0.94 -6.36 -9.03
C PRO A 147 -2.30 -6.27 -8.31
N THR A 148 -2.44 -6.88 -7.12
CA THR A 148 -3.70 -7.02 -6.40
C THR A 148 -3.88 -5.90 -5.39
N LEU A 149 -4.90 -5.06 -5.59
CA LEU A 149 -5.21 -3.92 -4.74
C LEU A 149 -5.38 -4.35 -3.28
N GLY A 150 -4.65 -3.68 -2.38
CA GLY A 150 -4.72 -3.92 -0.95
C GLY A 150 -3.93 -5.13 -0.46
N SER A 151 -3.34 -5.93 -1.35
CA SER A 151 -2.46 -7.03 -0.95
C SER A 151 -0.99 -6.61 -1.00
N GLY A 152 -0.43 -6.41 -2.20
CA GLY A 152 0.99 -6.07 -2.39
C GLY A 152 1.30 -4.58 -2.40
N PHE A 153 0.29 -3.72 -2.44
CA PHE A 153 0.46 -2.26 -2.44
C PHE A 153 -0.79 -1.56 -1.94
N TRP A 154 -0.61 -0.38 -1.34
CA TRP A 154 -1.71 0.49 -0.95
C TRP A 154 -1.21 1.92 -0.74
N ALA A 155 -2.01 2.91 -1.12
CA ALA A 155 -1.82 4.31 -0.75
C ALA A 155 -3.16 4.92 -0.35
N GLU A 156 -3.20 5.64 0.77
CA GLU A 156 -4.38 6.37 1.18
C GLU A 156 -4.06 7.59 2.05
N GLY A 157 -4.81 8.68 1.83
CA GLY A 157 -4.90 9.83 2.72
C GLY A 157 -6.27 9.92 3.40
N TRP A 158 -6.30 10.48 4.61
CA TRP A 158 -7.55 10.76 5.35
C TRP A 158 -7.37 11.89 6.36
N ASP A 159 -8.48 12.53 6.69
CA ASP A 159 -8.58 13.50 7.77
C ASP A 159 -8.69 12.81 9.12
N VAL A 160 -7.88 13.26 10.08
CA VAL A 160 -7.91 12.79 11.46
C VAL A 160 -9.00 13.56 12.19
N GLN A 161 -10.07 12.86 12.56
CA GLN A 161 -11.11 13.42 13.42
C GLN A 161 -10.53 13.65 14.82
N CYS A 162 -10.61 14.88 15.30
CA CYS A 162 -10.31 15.19 16.69
C CYS A 162 -11.57 14.91 17.49
N ASN A 163 -11.59 13.83 18.29
CA ASN A 163 -12.64 13.66 19.28
C ASN A 163 -12.42 14.71 20.36
N THR A 164 -13.18 15.81 20.33
CA THR A 164 -13.38 16.64 21.50
C THR A 164 -14.19 15.80 22.48
N VAL A 165 -13.56 15.34 23.56
CA VAL A 165 -14.31 14.87 24.72
C VAL A 165 -14.93 16.13 25.32
N GLU A 166 -16.18 16.42 24.96
CA GLU A 166 -16.99 17.32 25.76
C GLU A 166 -17.29 16.58 27.06
N ASP A 167 -16.76 17.08 28.17
CA ASP A 167 -17.15 16.64 29.51
C ASP A 167 -18.65 16.96 29.69
N GLY A 168 -19.54 16.03 29.37
CA GLY A 168 -20.97 16.26 29.50
C GLY A 168 -21.89 15.15 29.00
N GLU A 169 -22.43 14.41 29.98
CA GLU A 169 -23.69 13.65 29.96
C GLU A 169 -23.74 12.30 29.20
N GLU A 170 -24.06 11.26 29.99
CA GLU A 170 -24.39 9.91 29.56
C GLU A 170 -25.54 9.94 28.53
N GLY A 171 -25.20 9.82 27.25
CA GLY A 171 -26.14 9.76 26.13
C GLY A 171 -25.88 8.56 25.22
N GLU A 172 -26.91 7.75 25.03
CA GLU A 172 -27.03 6.50 24.26
C GLU A 172 -25.96 6.19 23.18
N GLY A 173 -25.29 5.05 23.34
CA GLY A 173 -24.23 4.53 22.47
C GLY A 173 -24.70 4.11 21.07
N GLY A 174 -24.93 5.09 20.19
CA GLY A 174 -25.24 4.90 18.77
C GLY A 174 -24.24 5.52 17.78
N GLY A 175 -23.45 6.53 18.19
CA GLY A 175 -22.64 7.32 17.25
C GLY A 175 -21.35 6.67 16.75
N LEU A 176 -20.72 5.81 17.56
CA LEU A 176 -19.41 5.22 17.24
C LEU A 176 -19.48 4.22 16.07
N LEU A 177 -20.59 3.48 15.96
CA LEU A 177 -20.80 2.51 14.88
C LEU A 177 -21.06 3.19 13.52
N ASP A 178 -21.79 4.31 13.51
CA ASP A 178 -22.08 5.06 12.28
C ASP A 178 -20.83 5.72 11.68
N ALA A 179 -19.90 6.20 12.51
CA ALA A 179 -18.63 6.77 12.03
C ALA A 179 -17.68 5.71 11.45
N VAL A 180 -17.62 4.52 12.07
CA VAL A 180 -16.74 3.42 11.64
C VAL A 180 -17.30 2.68 10.42
N LEU A 181 -18.62 2.49 10.34
CA LEU A 181 -19.27 1.77 9.22
C LEU A 181 -19.63 2.69 8.05
N GLY A 182 -19.85 3.99 8.28
CA GLY A 182 -20.18 4.96 7.23
C GLY A 182 -19.08 5.12 6.17
N GLY A 183 -17.82 4.88 6.54
CA GLY A 183 -16.70 4.86 5.60
C GLY A 183 -16.56 3.56 4.78
N CYS A 184 -17.21 2.48 5.22
CA CYS A 184 -17.17 1.16 4.57
C CYS A 184 -18.40 0.87 3.71
N LEU A 185 -19.52 1.58 3.95
CA LEU A 185 -20.79 1.32 3.28
C LEU A 185 -21.53 2.65 2.97
N SER A 186 -21.24 3.24 1.82
CA SER A 186 -21.90 4.46 1.34
C SER A 186 -23.41 4.30 1.08
N PHE A 187 -23.94 3.08 1.15
CA PHE A 187 -25.36 2.77 0.92
C PHE A 187 -26.26 2.79 2.17
N PHE A 188 -25.72 2.92 3.39
CA PHE A 188 -26.56 2.93 4.60
C PHE A 188 -27.08 4.31 5.01
N ASN A 189 -26.60 5.38 4.37
CA ASN A 189 -27.04 6.75 4.65
C ASN A 189 -28.33 7.16 3.91
N SER A 190 -29.01 6.25 3.21
CA SER A 190 -30.35 6.50 2.67
C SER A 190 -31.41 5.67 3.41
N ARG A 191 -31.97 6.25 4.47
CA ARG A 191 -33.40 6.27 4.77
C ARG A 191 -34.17 4.96 4.50
N GLU A 192 -34.14 4.03 5.46
CA GLU A 192 -35.31 3.41 6.12
C GLU A 192 -34.86 2.22 6.99
N ARG A 193 -35.29 2.24 8.26
CA ARG A 193 -35.12 1.16 9.22
C ARG A 193 -35.64 -0.16 8.63
N SER A 194 -34.79 -1.19 8.56
CA SER A 194 -35.25 -2.57 8.57
C SER A 194 -34.23 -3.49 9.23
N ARG A 195 -34.78 -4.31 10.12
CA ARG A 195 -34.13 -5.21 11.06
C ARG A 195 -33.32 -6.31 10.36
N GLY A 196 -32.19 -6.63 10.98
CA GLY A 196 -31.75 -8.01 11.21
C GLY A 196 -30.69 -8.53 10.25
N TYR A 197 -29.42 -8.47 10.67
CA TYR A 197 -28.44 -9.51 10.38
C TYR A 197 -27.51 -9.68 11.58
N ALA A 198 -27.34 -10.93 12.01
CA ALA A 198 -26.58 -11.33 13.18
C ALA A 198 -25.07 -11.20 12.95
N SER A 199 -24.35 -10.72 13.95
CA SER A 199 -22.89 -10.71 14.00
C SER A 199 -22.35 -12.14 14.15
N LEU A 200 -21.34 -12.50 13.36
CA LEU A 200 -20.48 -13.63 13.65
C LEU A 200 -19.47 -13.23 14.74
N PRO A 201 -19.14 -14.12 15.70
CA PRO A 201 -18.20 -13.82 16.76
C PRO A 201 -16.76 -13.86 16.22
N MET A 202 -16.02 -12.76 16.39
CA MET A 202 -14.57 -12.74 16.27
C MET A 202 -13.99 -12.40 17.65
N ASP A 203 -13.66 -13.45 18.40
CA ASP A 203 -12.76 -13.34 19.54
C ASP A 203 -11.32 -13.23 19.02
N VAL A 204 -10.77 -12.03 19.02
CA VAL A 204 -9.31 -11.82 18.93
C VAL A 204 -8.91 -11.01 20.17
N PRO A 205 -8.14 -11.59 21.12
CA PRO A 205 -7.68 -10.84 22.27
C PRO A 205 -6.49 -9.97 21.87
N LEU A 206 -6.75 -8.69 21.55
CA LEU A 206 -5.72 -7.68 21.33
C LEU A 206 -5.44 -6.93 22.64
N GLU A 207 -4.98 -7.64 23.67
CA GLU A 207 -4.37 -7.01 24.83
C GLU A 207 -3.01 -7.66 25.09
N ARG A 208 -1.94 -6.94 24.71
CA ARG A 208 -0.68 -6.89 25.46
C ARG A 208 0.30 -5.90 24.83
N GLY A 209 0.66 -4.87 25.62
CA GLY A 209 1.99 -4.28 25.58
C GLY A 209 2.23 -3.10 24.63
N LEU A 210 1.49 -2.00 24.76
CA LEU A 210 1.94 -0.69 24.28
C LEU A 210 1.68 0.34 25.37
N GLY A 211 2.77 0.94 25.87
CA GLY A 211 2.75 1.95 26.92
C GLY A 211 1.92 3.17 26.51
N GLU A 212 1.20 3.71 27.49
CA GLU A 212 0.27 4.82 27.32
C GLU A 212 1.00 6.11 26.88
N LYS A 213 0.77 6.53 25.63
CA LYS A 213 0.93 7.93 25.23
C LYS A 213 -0.34 8.38 24.54
N MET A 214 -1.18 9.06 25.31
CA MET A 214 -2.42 9.68 24.83
C MET A 214 -2.07 10.96 24.05
N VAL A 215 -2.50 11.05 22.79
CA VAL A 215 -2.29 12.25 21.97
C VAL A 215 -3.43 13.24 22.28
N MET A 216 -3.11 14.32 22.99
CA MET A 216 -4.03 15.44 23.18
C MET A 216 -4.01 16.34 21.95
N CYS A 217 -5.08 16.33 21.14
CA CYS A 217 -5.26 17.32 20.06
C CYS A 217 -5.91 18.58 20.64
N SER A 218 -5.12 19.63 20.84
CA SER A 218 -5.63 21.00 21.09
C SER A 218 -5.43 21.83 19.81
N SER A 219 -6.31 21.65 18.84
CA SER A 219 -6.25 22.41 17.59
C SER A 219 -7.01 23.74 17.71
N PRO A 220 -6.48 24.87 17.21
CA PRO A 220 -7.26 26.08 16.98
C PRO A 220 -8.51 25.75 16.16
N GLU A 221 -9.61 26.46 16.41
CA GLU A 221 -10.99 26.10 16.00
C GLU A 221 -11.15 25.71 14.50
N ASN A 222 -10.24 26.14 13.61
CA ASN A 222 -10.31 25.90 12.16
C ASN A 222 -9.26 24.98 11.52
N ARG A 223 -8.55 24.11 12.27
CA ARG A 223 -7.52 23.22 11.69
C ARG A 223 -7.89 21.74 11.73
N VAL A 224 -7.55 20.99 10.68
CA VAL A 224 -7.61 19.51 10.63
C VAL A 224 -6.22 18.96 10.40
N LYS A 225 -5.93 17.86 11.05
CA LYS A 225 -4.71 17.08 10.79
C LYS A 225 -5.04 16.04 9.73
N ARG A 226 -4.29 16.02 8.64
CA ARG A 226 -4.42 15.03 7.57
C ARG A 226 -3.21 14.10 7.58
N ARG A 227 -3.47 12.81 7.42
CA ARG A 227 -2.43 11.77 7.32
C ARG A 227 -2.51 11.12 5.95
N ALA A 228 -1.36 10.73 5.41
CA ALA A 228 -1.28 9.86 4.25
C ALA A 228 -0.23 8.79 4.49
N VAL A 229 -0.53 7.58 4.02
CA VAL A 229 0.39 6.45 4.05
C VAL A 229 0.43 5.79 2.69
N ALA A 230 1.59 5.26 2.34
CA ALA A 230 1.70 4.32 1.24
C ALA A 230 2.70 3.22 1.57
N VAL A 231 2.40 2.02 1.09
CA VAL A 231 3.17 0.81 1.39
C VAL A 231 3.28 -0.10 0.17
N SER A 232 4.45 -0.73 0.02
CA SER A 232 4.75 -1.74 -0.99
C SER A 232 5.27 -3.01 -0.31
N GLY A 233 4.73 -4.16 -0.73
CA GLY A 233 5.03 -5.47 -0.19
C GLY A 233 5.90 -6.33 -1.10
N THR A 234 6.67 -7.23 -0.49
CA THR A 234 7.43 -8.27 -1.18
C THR A 234 7.46 -9.55 -0.34
N GLY A 235 7.39 -10.72 -0.96
CA GLY A 235 7.45 -12.01 -0.26
C GLY A 235 6.52 -13.08 -0.85
N ASN A 236 5.98 -13.93 0.01
CA ASN A 236 5.03 -14.96 -0.33
C ASN A 236 3.68 -14.33 -0.70
N GLY A 237 3.46 -14.14 -2.00
CA GLY A 237 2.25 -13.46 -2.49
C GLY A 237 0.93 -14.11 -2.07
N ASP A 238 0.90 -15.43 -1.81
CA ASP A 238 -0.34 -16.11 -1.40
C ASP A 238 -0.70 -15.74 0.05
N SER A 239 0.28 -15.57 0.93
CA SER A 239 0.08 -15.04 2.28
C SER A 239 -0.33 -13.57 2.27
N PHE A 240 0.30 -12.73 1.43
CA PHE A 240 -0.08 -11.33 1.27
C PHE A 240 -1.53 -11.17 0.79
N LEU A 241 -1.96 -12.02 -0.15
CA LEU A 241 -3.35 -12.09 -0.61
C LEU A 241 -4.30 -12.50 0.52
N ARG A 242 -3.96 -13.57 1.26
CA ARG A 242 -4.78 -14.14 2.34
C ARG A 242 -5.14 -13.14 3.44
N VAL A 243 -4.21 -12.25 3.79
CA VAL A 243 -4.40 -11.27 4.87
C VAL A 243 -4.58 -9.83 4.39
N ALA A 244 -4.68 -9.60 3.07
CA ALA A 244 -4.70 -8.27 2.46
C ALA A 244 -3.62 -7.34 3.07
N ALA A 245 -2.37 -7.81 3.09
CA ALA A 245 -1.33 -7.30 3.99
C ALA A 245 -1.13 -5.78 3.92
N ALA A 246 -0.97 -5.21 2.72
CA ALA A 246 -0.79 -3.76 2.55
C ALA A 246 -1.98 -2.95 3.10
N ARG A 247 -3.22 -3.35 2.76
CA ARG A 247 -4.42 -2.67 3.22
C ARG A 247 -4.60 -2.81 4.72
N THR A 248 -4.32 -3.99 5.27
CA THR A 248 -4.44 -4.29 6.71
C THR A 248 -3.50 -3.41 7.52
N ALA A 249 -2.23 -3.27 7.11
CA ALA A 249 -1.30 -2.35 7.76
C ALA A 249 -1.85 -0.91 7.77
N CYS A 250 -2.28 -0.39 6.61
CA CYS A 250 -2.84 0.97 6.54
C CYS A 250 -4.18 1.13 7.30
N ALA A 251 -4.99 0.06 7.38
CA ALA A 251 -6.25 0.06 8.12
C ALA A 251 -6.03 0.21 9.62
N MET A 252 -5.01 -0.45 10.17
CA MET A 252 -4.63 -0.30 11.58
C MET A 252 -4.28 1.16 11.89
N VAL A 253 -3.52 1.82 11.01
CA VAL A 253 -3.14 3.23 11.19
C VAL A 253 -4.35 4.17 11.15
N ARG A 254 -5.32 3.87 10.27
CA ARG A 254 -6.48 4.74 10.01
C ARG A 254 -7.62 4.54 11.02
N PHE A 255 -7.92 3.31 11.41
CA PHE A 255 -9.17 2.97 12.09
C PHE A 255 -8.98 2.47 13.52
N SER A 256 -7.76 2.25 14.00
CA SER A 256 -7.55 1.88 15.40
C SER A 256 -7.74 3.07 16.33
N GLU A 257 -8.39 2.83 17.46
CA GLU A 257 -8.66 3.84 18.51
C GLU A 257 -7.39 4.53 19.01
N ARG A 258 -6.30 3.76 19.15
CA ARG A 258 -5.01 4.25 19.65
C ARG A 258 -4.13 4.89 18.57
N THR A 259 -4.62 4.99 17.32
CA THR A 259 -3.92 5.56 16.16
C THR A 259 -2.42 5.18 16.10
N PRO A 260 -2.08 3.89 15.90
CA PRO A 260 -0.69 3.45 15.85
C PRO A 260 0.08 4.16 14.72
N THR A 261 1.41 4.15 14.82
CA THR A 261 2.26 4.60 13.71
C THR A 261 2.22 3.57 12.58
N LEU A 262 2.59 3.98 11.37
CA LEU A 262 2.74 3.04 10.27
C LEU A 262 3.83 2.02 10.57
N ALA A 263 4.87 2.38 11.32
CA ALA A 263 5.90 1.45 11.77
C ALA A 263 5.32 0.33 12.64
N ASP A 264 4.51 0.67 13.65
CA ASP A 264 3.87 -0.33 14.52
C ASP A 264 2.94 -1.27 13.71
N ALA A 265 2.18 -0.70 12.76
CA ALA A 265 1.27 -1.48 11.92
C ALA A 265 2.01 -2.39 10.93
N VAL A 266 3.09 -1.89 10.32
CA VAL A 266 3.95 -2.68 9.43
C VAL A 266 4.64 -3.80 10.20
N SER A 267 5.13 -3.55 11.42
CA SER A 267 5.67 -4.59 12.30
C SER A 267 4.61 -5.63 12.69
N ALA A 268 3.38 -5.20 13.00
CA ALA A 268 2.29 -6.11 13.36
C ALA A 268 1.88 -7.05 12.20
N VAL A 269 2.06 -6.62 10.94
CA VAL A 269 1.71 -7.38 9.75
C VAL A 269 2.89 -8.19 9.20
N ALA A 270 4.01 -7.52 8.91
CA ALA A 270 5.15 -8.09 8.19
C ALA A 270 6.38 -8.34 9.07
N GLY A 271 6.40 -7.84 10.30
CA GLY A 271 7.47 -8.10 11.26
C GLY A 271 7.44 -9.53 11.84
N PRO A 272 8.44 -9.89 12.65
CA PRO A 272 8.56 -11.23 13.24
C PRO A 272 7.36 -11.50 14.16
N GLY A 273 6.72 -12.64 13.95
CA GLY A 273 5.49 -13.01 14.64
C GLY A 273 4.24 -12.29 14.13
N GLY A 274 4.33 -11.43 13.09
CA GLY A 274 3.23 -10.65 12.52
C GLY A 274 2.18 -11.48 11.76
N GLU A 275 1.15 -10.82 11.23
CA GLU A 275 0.03 -11.45 10.51
C GLU A 275 0.47 -12.37 9.38
N LEU A 276 1.47 -11.98 8.58
CA LEU A 276 1.98 -12.82 7.49
C LEU A 276 2.47 -14.17 8.01
N GLN A 277 3.28 -14.16 9.07
CA GLN A 277 3.79 -15.36 9.72
C GLN A 277 2.66 -16.16 10.39
N ARG A 278 1.73 -15.51 11.10
CA ARG A 278 0.57 -16.17 11.71
C ARG A 278 -0.29 -16.87 10.67
N SER A 279 -0.46 -16.27 9.49
CA SER A 279 -1.24 -16.83 8.39
C SER A 279 -0.70 -18.18 7.87
N ALA A 280 0.59 -18.46 8.07
CA ALA A 280 1.22 -19.71 7.68
C ALA A 280 0.93 -20.84 8.69
N GLY A 281 0.63 -20.52 9.94
CA GLY A 281 0.40 -21.49 11.01
C GLY A 281 1.55 -22.50 11.13
N GLY A 282 1.24 -23.79 11.19
CA GLY A 282 2.25 -24.86 11.27
C GLY A 282 3.14 -25.02 10.02
N ARG A 283 2.91 -24.25 8.95
CA ARG A 283 3.74 -24.25 7.73
C ARG A 283 4.86 -23.20 7.75
N TRP A 284 4.83 -22.29 8.73
CA TRP A 284 5.88 -21.29 8.92
C TRP A 284 7.26 -21.96 9.07
N GLY A 285 8.26 -21.44 8.36
CA GLY A 285 9.63 -22.00 8.35
C GLY A 285 9.80 -23.32 7.61
N VAL A 286 8.73 -23.87 7.01
CA VAL A 286 8.77 -25.12 6.23
C VAL A 286 8.58 -24.86 4.74
N THR A 287 7.54 -24.12 4.36
CA THR A 287 7.15 -23.95 2.95
C THR A 287 7.52 -22.58 2.36
N GLY A 288 8.09 -21.69 3.18
CA GLY A 288 8.22 -20.26 2.88
C GLY A 288 6.89 -19.49 2.87
N GLU A 289 5.78 -20.11 3.31
CA GLU A 289 4.54 -19.39 3.56
C GLU A 289 4.71 -18.38 4.69
N GLY A 290 4.09 -17.21 4.52
CA GLY A 290 4.13 -16.12 5.49
C GLY A 290 5.39 -15.27 5.44
N GLU A 291 6.39 -15.62 4.64
CA GLU A 291 7.64 -14.86 4.57
C GLU A 291 7.46 -13.60 3.71
N GLY A 292 7.96 -12.47 4.18
CA GLY A 292 7.98 -11.24 3.40
C GLY A 292 8.33 -10.00 4.21
N GLY A 293 8.14 -8.85 3.57
CA GLY A 293 8.42 -7.54 4.11
C GLY A 293 7.59 -6.46 3.45
N ILE A 294 7.44 -5.35 4.15
CA ILE A 294 6.74 -4.15 3.68
C ILE A 294 7.67 -2.96 3.87
N ILE A 295 7.74 -2.10 2.85
CA ILE A 295 8.29 -0.74 2.93
C ILE A 295 7.14 0.26 2.82
N GLY A 296 7.32 1.47 3.36
CA GLY A 296 6.31 2.50 3.32
C GLY A 296 6.80 3.89 3.70
N ILE A 297 5.94 4.87 3.48
CA ILE A 297 6.09 6.25 3.95
C ILE A 297 4.81 6.63 4.68
N GLU A 298 4.97 7.24 5.84
CA GLU A 298 3.91 7.90 6.60
C GLU A 298 4.15 9.41 6.59
N ALA A 299 3.15 10.19 6.20
CA ALA A 299 3.24 11.64 6.17
C ALA A 299 2.01 12.27 6.83
N GLU A 300 2.19 13.46 7.39
CA GLU A 300 1.17 14.16 8.14
C GLU A 300 1.33 15.67 7.98
N VAL A 301 0.21 16.38 7.85
CA VAL A 301 0.18 17.84 7.77
C VAL A 301 -1.05 18.41 8.45
N GLU A 302 -0.92 19.59 9.05
CA GLU A 302 -2.07 20.42 9.46
C GLU A 302 -2.56 21.24 8.26
N VAL A 303 -3.84 21.10 7.95
CA VAL A 303 -4.54 21.88 6.92
C VAL A 303 -5.63 22.74 7.56
N ASP A 304 -5.91 23.87 6.94
CA ASP A 304 -7.09 24.68 7.26
C ASP A 304 -8.37 23.93 6.84
N LYS A 305 -9.38 23.91 7.71
CA LYS A 305 -10.64 23.17 7.53
C LYS A 305 -11.41 23.59 6.28
N ASP A 306 -11.42 24.88 5.99
CA ASP A 306 -12.28 25.45 4.95
C ASP A 306 -11.62 25.38 3.57
N THR A 307 -10.30 25.56 3.53
CA THR A 307 -9.54 25.64 2.29
C THR A 307 -8.81 24.35 1.93
N GLY A 308 -8.57 23.46 2.90
CA GLY A 308 -7.73 22.27 2.73
C GLY A 308 -6.26 22.58 2.46
N VAL A 309 -5.87 23.86 2.59
CA VAL A 309 -4.51 24.34 2.34
C VAL A 309 -3.64 24.11 3.59
N PRO A 310 -2.41 23.62 3.43
CA PRO A 310 -1.47 23.46 4.53
C PRO A 310 -1.20 24.78 5.27
N VAL A 311 -1.13 24.71 6.60
CA VAL A 311 -0.81 25.88 7.42
C VAL A 311 0.60 26.37 7.06
N SER A 312 0.73 27.68 6.81
CA SER A 312 1.95 28.29 6.26
C SER A 312 3.21 27.92 7.04
N GLY A 313 4.23 27.40 6.35
CA GLY A 313 5.57 27.12 6.91
C GLY A 313 5.87 25.63 7.15
N VAL A 314 4.90 24.72 6.97
CA VAL A 314 5.13 23.27 7.05
C VAL A 314 5.42 22.72 5.64
N GLY A 315 6.59 22.10 5.46
CA GLY A 315 6.95 21.46 4.19
C GLY A 315 6.16 20.16 3.98
N LEU A 316 5.48 20.04 2.84
CA LEU A 316 4.67 18.86 2.47
C LEU A 316 5.50 17.65 2.03
N GLY A 317 6.79 17.86 1.74
CA GLY A 317 7.71 16.82 1.28
C GLY A 317 8.36 15.98 2.37
N ARG A 318 7.95 16.11 3.64
CA ARG A 318 8.56 15.38 4.76
C ARG A 318 7.65 14.26 5.26
N GLY A 319 8.16 13.04 5.23
CA GLY A 319 7.50 11.83 5.71
C GLY A 319 8.48 10.94 6.46
N LYS A 320 7.94 10.03 7.27
CA LYS A 320 8.69 9.00 7.98
C LYS A 320 8.78 7.77 7.08
N VAL A 321 10.01 7.34 6.79
CA VAL A 321 10.27 6.07 6.12
C VAL A 321 9.99 4.94 7.11
N VAL A 322 9.31 3.90 6.63
CA VAL A 322 8.91 2.74 7.42
C VAL A 322 9.28 1.48 6.67
N PHE A 323 9.80 0.48 7.39
CA PHE A 323 9.93 -0.87 6.85
C PHE A 323 9.98 -1.90 7.98
N ASP A 324 9.46 -3.10 7.72
CA ASP A 324 9.71 -4.28 8.55
C ASP A 324 9.52 -5.57 7.73
N PHE A 325 10.13 -6.67 8.17
CA PHE A 325 10.14 -7.94 7.44
C PHE A 325 10.45 -9.16 8.32
N ASN A 326 9.84 -10.31 8.06
CA ASN A 326 10.02 -11.52 8.87
C ASN A 326 10.91 -12.58 8.21
N CYS A 327 11.43 -12.30 7.00
CA CYS A 327 12.32 -13.18 6.26
C CYS A 327 13.80 -12.95 6.63
N GLY A 328 14.70 -13.78 6.09
CA GLY A 328 16.13 -13.74 6.37
C GLY A 328 16.82 -12.43 5.96
N GLY A 329 16.22 -11.63 5.08
CA GLY A 329 16.73 -10.32 4.67
C GLY A 329 15.84 -9.68 3.60
N MET A 330 15.88 -8.35 3.51
CA MET A 330 15.13 -7.55 2.55
C MET A 330 16.03 -6.45 1.98
N TRP A 331 16.34 -6.56 0.69
CA TRP A 331 17.04 -5.51 -0.07
C TRP A 331 16.19 -4.24 -0.07
N ARG A 332 16.72 -3.18 0.54
CA ARG A 332 16.03 -1.90 0.63
C ARG A 332 17.02 -0.74 0.60
N THR A 333 16.56 0.37 0.07
CA THR A 333 17.23 1.66 0.10
C THR A 333 16.22 2.74 0.41
N TRP A 334 16.65 3.82 1.05
CA TRP A 334 15.81 4.96 1.35
C TRP A 334 16.66 6.21 1.53
N VAL A 335 16.02 7.36 1.42
CA VAL A 335 16.62 8.67 1.65
C VAL A 335 15.99 9.26 2.91
N GLU A 336 16.83 9.73 3.82
CA GLU A 336 16.46 10.44 5.03
C GLU A 336 17.21 11.76 5.12
N GLU A 337 16.62 12.76 5.75
CA GLU A 337 17.27 14.06 5.96
C GLU A 337 18.09 14.03 7.27
N ASP A 338 19.37 14.42 7.22
CA ASP A 338 20.21 14.54 8.40
C ASP A 338 19.81 15.73 9.29
N GLY A 339 20.42 15.84 10.47
CA GLY A 339 20.17 16.97 11.38
C GLY A 339 20.55 18.36 10.82
N ASN A 340 21.23 18.41 9.67
CA ASN A 340 21.65 19.63 8.99
C ASN A 340 20.81 19.94 7.73
N GLY A 341 19.86 19.07 7.39
CA GLY A 341 19.00 19.24 6.22
C GLY A 341 19.52 18.63 4.92
N ASN A 342 20.53 17.76 4.97
CA ASN A 342 21.07 17.08 3.78
C ASN A 342 20.45 15.69 3.60
N ASP A 343 20.24 15.31 2.35
CA ASP A 343 19.80 13.96 1.98
C ASP A 343 20.90 12.93 2.28
N MET A 344 20.56 11.90 3.04
CA MET A 344 21.37 10.74 3.33
C MET A 344 20.77 9.50 2.67
N GLU A 345 21.51 8.92 1.75
CA GLU A 345 21.16 7.67 1.10
C GLU A 345 21.59 6.48 1.97
N ASN A 346 20.64 5.58 2.24
CA ASN A 346 20.87 4.39 3.04
C ASN A 346 20.58 3.14 2.21
N VAL A 347 21.33 2.07 2.45
CA VAL A 347 21.10 0.75 1.83
C VAL A 347 21.31 -0.32 2.89
N MET A 348 20.37 -1.24 3.00
CA MET A 348 20.46 -2.38 3.91
C MET A 348 19.83 -3.64 3.30
N VAL A 349 20.29 -4.79 3.79
CA VAL A 349 19.70 -6.10 3.47
C VAL A 349 19.21 -6.77 4.75
N PHE A 350 20.09 -6.88 5.74
CA PHE A 350 19.77 -7.48 7.03
C PHE A 350 19.21 -6.46 8.02
N ARG A 351 18.78 -6.95 9.20
CA ARG A 351 18.33 -6.10 10.30
C ARG A 351 19.50 -5.42 11.00
N GLU A 352 20.56 -6.15 11.22
CA GLU A 352 21.78 -5.66 11.85
C GLU A 352 22.70 -5.05 10.76
N PRO A 353 23.33 -3.89 11.03
CA PRO A 353 24.38 -3.36 10.16
C PRO A 353 25.60 -4.29 10.15
N TYR A 354 26.33 -4.29 9.04
CA TYR A 354 27.55 -5.10 8.84
C TYR A 354 28.73 -4.62 9.69
#